data_AF-A0A1Y0XY89-F1
#
_entry.id   AF-A0A1Y0XY89-F1
#
_cell.length_a   1.000
_cell.length_b   1.000
_cell.length_c   1.000
_cell.angle_alpha   90.00
_cell.angle_beta   90.00
_cell.angle_gamma   90.00
#
_symmetry.space_group_name_H-M   'P 1'
#
loop_
_entity.id
_entity.type
_entity.pdbx_description
1 polymer ?
#
loop_
_entity_poly.entity_id
_entity_poly.type
_entity_poly.pdbx_seq_one_letter_code
_entity_poly.pdbx_strand_id
1 'polypeptide(L)'
;MKKYFLMSAMLLLANETPALADECKGVVTQDIPDNSYDGKAGTIIEQLHEYEGKPDGTPLTYAVHGGGVYPADHIRILNCTIHKISTDPYYELKLNNTSENADDIIMQKAEAQLLQMGMDNADASNAAYAYAKSPDTACGKMAARAINGDQSAASLILSGGICP
;
A
#
# COMPACT_ATOMS: atom_id res chain seq x y z
N MET A 1 25.09 -11.42 47.45
CA MET A 1 23.68 -11.63 47.03
C MET A 1 23.51 -11.03 45.65
N LYS A 2 23.39 -11.88 44.62
CA LYS A 2 23.26 -11.49 43.20
C LYS A 2 21.79 -11.24 42.89
N LYS A 3 21.45 -10.06 42.35
CA LYS A 3 20.13 -9.79 41.77
C LYS A 3 20.28 -9.78 40.25
N TYR A 4 19.77 -10.81 39.60
CA TYR A 4 19.64 -10.86 38.14
C TYR A 4 18.33 -10.17 37.78
N PHE A 5 18.42 -9.04 37.08
CA PHE A 5 17.28 -8.39 36.43
C PHE A 5 17.07 -9.12 35.10
N LEU A 6 16.07 -10.01 35.03
CA LEU A 6 15.63 -10.59 33.76
C LEU A 6 14.84 -9.50 33.01
N MET A 7 15.47 -8.93 31.99
CA MET A 7 14.81 -8.04 31.04
C MET A 7 14.23 -8.92 29.93
N SER A 8 12.94 -9.26 30.05
CA SER A 8 12.22 -9.94 28.97
C SER A 8 12.06 -8.99 27.80
N ALA A 9 12.89 -9.18 26.77
CA ALA A 9 12.67 -8.56 25.46
C ALA A 9 11.43 -9.22 24.83
N MET A 10 10.29 -8.54 24.88
CA MET A 10 9.16 -8.84 24.01
C MET A 10 9.58 -8.49 22.58
N LEU A 11 9.96 -9.51 21.81
CA LEU A 11 10.04 -9.42 20.36
C LEU A 11 8.62 -9.14 19.85
N LEU A 12 8.36 -7.89 19.46
CA LEU A 12 7.22 -7.53 18.63
C LEU A 12 7.42 -8.23 17.29
N LEU A 13 6.73 -9.36 17.09
CA LEU A 13 6.54 -9.93 15.77
C LEU A 13 5.69 -8.93 14.99
N ALA A 14 6.34 -8.11 14.17
CA ALA A 14 5.66 -7.26 13.22
C ALA A 14 4.91 -8.19 12.26
N ASN A 15 3.58 -8.26 12.40
CA ASN A 15 2.74 -8.85 11.38
C ASN A 15 2.99 -8.06 10.08
N GLU A 16 3.51 -8.74 9.06
CA GLU A 16 3.60 -8.18 7.72
C GLU A 16 2.19 -8.07 7.17
N THR A 17 1.50 -6.97 7.46
CA THR A 17 0.31 -6.60 6.71
C THR A 17 0.76 -6.31 5.27
N PRO A 18 0.21 -7.02 4.27
CA PRO A 18 0.57 -6.76 2.89
C PRO A 18 0.14 -5.34 2.53
N ALA A 19 1.12 -4.59 2.01
CA ALA A 19 0.92 -3.35 1.30
C ALA A 19 0.02 -3.61 0.07
N LEU A 20 -1.08 -2.86 -0.08
CA LEU A 20 -2.05 -2.94 -1.17
C LEU A 20 -1.49 -2.39 -2.50
N ALA A 21 -2.05 -2.86 -3.62
CA ALA A 21 -1.52 -2.74 -4.98
C ALA A 21 -1.50 -1.31 -5.59
N ASP A 22 -2.13 -0.31 -4.97
CA ASP A 22 -2.31 1.03 -5.56
C ASP A 22 -1.01 1.84 -5.75
N GLU A 23 0.14 1.33 -5.33
CA GLU A 23 1.47 1.95 -5.50
C GLU A 23 2.36 1.22 -6.52
N CYS A 24 1.85 0.16 -7.14
CA CYS A 24 2.62 -0.60 -8.12
C CYS A 24 2.76 0.15 -9.44
N LYS A 25 3.98 0.14 -9.97
CA LYS A 25 4.36 0.80 -11.22
C LYS A 25 4.86 -0.21 -12.23
N GLY A 26 4.56 0.06 -13.48
CA GLY A 26 5.06 -0.69 -14.62
C GLY A 26 5.54 0.23 -15.72
N VAL A 27 6.24 -0.35 -16.69
CA VAL A 27 6.57 0.34 -17.94
C VAL A 27 6.03 -0.46 -19.11
N VAL A 28 5.42 0.25 -20.05
CA VAL A 28 5.00 -0.32 -21.33
C VAL A 28 6.25 -0.68 -22.14
N THR A 29 6.42 -1.95 -22.48
CA THR A 29 7.61 -2.45 -23.18
C THR A 29 7.50 -2.35 -24.70
N GLN A 30 6.28 -2.30 -25.23
CA GLN A 30 5.97 -2.18 -26.66
C GLN A 30 4.63 -1.46 -26.85
N ASP A 31 4.47 -0.73 -27.95
CA ASP A 31 3.25 0.01 -28.26
C ASP A 31 2.01 -0.91 -28.21
N ILE A 32 0.99 -0.50 -27.46
CA ILE A 32 -0.30 -1.17 -27.35
C ILE A 32 -1.28 -0.41 -28.27
N PRO A 33 -1.63 -0.97 -29.44
CA PRO A 33 -2.56 -0.30 -30.36
C PRO A 33 -3.94 -0.17 -29.73
N ASP A 34 -4.63 0.92 -30.05
CA ASP A 34 -6.02 1.19 -29.63
C ASP A 34 -6.26 1.13 -28.11
N ASN A 35 -5.21 1.29 -27.30
CA ASN A 35 -5.38 1.50 -25.86
C ASN A 35 -6.05 2.86 -25.65
N SER A 36 -7.14 2.90 -24.89
CA SER A 36 -7.85 4.14 -24.54
C SER A 36 -7.06 5.05 -23.60
N TYR A 37 -5.94 4.55 -23.07
CA TYR A 37 -4.95 5.24 -22.25
C TYR A 37 -3.60 5.30 -22.98
N ASP A 38 -2.55 5.72 -22.27
CA ASP A 38 -1.21 5.85 -22.83
C ASP A 38 -0.54 4.48 -23.01
N GLY A 39 -0.78 3.87 -24.17
CA GLY A 39 -0.19 2.60 -24.58
C GLY A 39 1.19 2.72 -25.25
N LYS A 40 1.89 3.86 -25.15
CA LYS A 40 3.18 4.02 -25.85
C LYS A 40 4.34 3.31 -25.15
N ALA A 41 5.22 2.70 -25.92
CA ALA A 41 6.43 2.09 -25.39
C ALA A 41 7.27 3.11 -24.61
N GLY A 42 7.68 2.73 -23.40
CA GLY A 42 8.42 3.58 -22.47
C GLY A 42 7.54 4.36 -21.49
N THR A 43 6.22 4.39 -21.68
CA THR A 43 5.30 5.04 -20.74
C THR A 43 5.33 4.32 -19.40
N ILE A 44 5.50 5.12 -18.32
CA ILE A 44 5.37 4.64 -16.95
C ILE A 44 3.90 4.67 -16.56
N ILE A 45 3.41 3.52 -16.15
CA ILE A 45 2.04 3.34 -15.65
C ILE A 45 2.11 3.27 -14.13
N GLU A 46 1.39 4.15 -13.47
CA GLU A 46 1.27 4.20 -12.01
C GLU A 46 -0.03 3.53 -11.57
N GLN A 47 -0.10 3.14 -10.29
CA GLN A 47 -1.30 2.55 -9.68
C GLN A 47 -1.81 1.28 -10.38
N LEU A 48 -0.88 0.43 -10.83
CA LEU A 48 -1.22 -0.88 -11.39
C LEU A 48 -1.79 -1.79 -10.30
N HIS A 49 -2.99 -2.31 -10.51
CA HIS A 49 -3.58 -3.34 -9.67
C HIS A 49 -4.03 -4.55 -10.50
N GLU A 50 -4.47 -5.60 -9.82
CA GLU A 50 -4.83 -6.87 -10.41
C GLU A 50 -6.15 -6.78 -11.19
N TYR A 51 -6.23 -7.44 -12.35
CA TYR A 51 -7.47 -7.52 -13.13
C TYR A 51 -7.81 -8.93 -13.60
N GLU A 52 -7.14 -9.45 -14.63
CA GLU A 52 -7.34 -10.84 -15.08
C GLU A 52 -6.04 -11.65 -14.96
N GLY A 53 -6.17 -12.89 -14.51
CA GLY A 53 -5.06 -13.83 -14.40
C GLY A 53 -5.50 -15.28 -14.56
N LYS A 54 -4.52 -16.18 -14.68
CA LYS A 54 -4.75 -17.62 -14.79
C LYS A 54 -4.66 -18.29 -13.42
N PRO A 55 -5.33 -19.44 -13.20
CA PRO A 55 -5.23 -20.22 -11.95
C PRO A 55 -3.80 -20.64 -11.53
N ASP A 56 -2.83 -20.57 -12.44
CA ASP A 56 -1.43 -20.82 -12.13
C ASP A 56 -0.71 -19.62 -11.48
N GLY A 57 -1.34 -18.45 -11.43
CA GLY A 57 -0.78 -17.19 -10.93
C GLY A 57 -0.20 -16.28 -12.02
N THR A 58 -0.33 -16.65 -13.30
CA THR A 58 0.16 -15.83 -14.42
C THR A 58 -0.81 -14.68 -14.70
N PRO A 59 -0.37 -13.41 -14.63
CA PRO A 59 -1.21 -12.28 -15.03
C PRO A 59 -1.51 -12.31 -16.53
N LEU A 60 -2.74 -11.98 -16.91
CA LEU A 60 -3.15 -11.74 -18.30
C LEU A 60 -3.23 -10.24 -18.58
N THR A 61 -3.73 -9.47 -17.61
CA THR A 61 -3.86 -8.03 -17.69
C THR A 61 -3.61 -7.39 -16.33
N TYR A 62 -3.22 -6.12 -16.34
CA TYR A 62 -3.22 -5.24 -15.18
C TYR A 62 -4.21 -4.10 -15.43
N ALA A 63 -4.83 -3.58 -14.38
CA ALA A 63 -5.68 -2.41 -14.47
C ALA A 63 -5.05 -1.22 -13.71
N VAL A 64 -5.53 -0.01 -14.00
CA VAL A 64 -5.18 1.21 -13.27
C VAL A 64 -6.42 1.88 -12.73
N HIS A 65 -6.29 2.56 -11.58
CA HIS A 65 -7.33 3.45 -11.09
C HIS A 65 -7.69 4.49 -12.17
N GLY A 66 -8.98 4.67 -12.39
CA GLY A 66 -9.51 5.48 -13.50
C GLY A 66 -9.99 4.65 -14.71
N GLY A 67 -9.60 3.37 -14.83
CA GLY A 67 -10.22 2.41 -15.75
C GLY A 67 -9.37 1.94 -16.93
N GLY A 68 -8.04 2.12 -16.92
CA GLY A 68 -7.17 1.60 -17.96
C GLY A 68 -6.83 0.13 -17.75
N VAL A 69 -6.76 -0.64 -18.84
CA VAL A 69 -6.39 -2.06 -18.82
C VAL A 69 -5.23 -2.28 -19.78
N TYR A 70 -4.19 -2.95 -19.29
CA TYR A 70 -2.96 -3.20 -20.02
C TYR A 70 -2.69 -4.70 -20.10
N PRO A 71 -2.38 -5.25 -21.28
CA PRO A 71 -2.01 -6.65 -21.40
C PRO A 71 -0.67 -6.91 -20.71
N ALA A 72 -0.61 -7.95 -19.87
CA ALA A 72 0.51 -8.18 -18.96
C ALA A 72 1.83 -8.47 -19.69
N ASP A 73 1.78 -9.05 -20.88
CA ASP A 73 2.95 -9.31 -21.72
C ASP A 73 3.55 -8.03 -22.35
N HIS A 74 2.85 -6.89 -22.28
CA HIS A 74 3.34 -5.58 -22.71
C HIS A 74 3.83 -4.72 -21.54
N ILE A 75 3.78 -5.24 -20.31
CA ILE A 75 4.13 -4.48 -19.11
C ILE A 75 5.28 -5.17 -18.38
N ARG A 76 6.32 -4.40 -18.06
CA ARG A 76 7.34 -4.81 -17.10
C ARG A 76 7.09 -4.12 -15.77
N ILE A 77 6.78 -4.89 -14.73
CA ILE A 77 6.63 -4.40 -13.36
C ILE A 77 7.98 -3.86 -12.84
N LEU A 78 7.94 -2.71 -12.15
CA LEU A 78 9.14 -1.99 -11.71
C LEU A 78 9.43 -2.14 -10.22
N ASN A 79 8.43 -1.91 -9.37
CA ASN A 79 8.59 -1.81 -7.92
C ASN A 79 7.76 -2.85 -7.15
N CYS A 80 7.12 -3.80 -7.84
CA CYS A 80 6.32 -4.85 -7.22
C CYS A 80 6.75 -6.25 -7.65
N THR A 81 6.32 -7.23 -6.87
CA THR A 81 6.45 -8.67 -7.16
C THR A 81 5.06 -9.27 -7.30
N ILE A 82 4.92 -10.19 -8.25
CA ILE A 82 3.69 -10.97 -8.43
C ILE A 82 3.72 -12.15 -7.46
N HIS A 83 2.70 -12.27 -6.64
CA HIS A 83 2.48 -13.41 -5.77
C HIS A 83 1.25 -14.19 -6.23
N LYS A 84 1.34 -15.51 -6.24
CA LYS A 84 0.21 -16.36 -6.55
C LYS A 84 -0.75 -16.41 -5.36
N ILE A 85 -2.05 -16.26 -5.64
CA ILE A 85 -3.13 -16.48 -4.67
C ILE A 85 -4.09 -17.58 -5.18
N SER A 86 -4.95 -18.08 -4.30
CA SER A 86 -5.85 -19.21 -4.61
C SER A 86 -7.22 -18.80 -5.16
N THR A 87 -7.52 -17.51 -5.15
CA THR A 87 -8.79 -16.92 -5.58
C THR A 87 -8.57 -16.03 -6.80
N ASP A 88 -9.57 -15.92 -7.67
CA ASP A 88 -9.56 -14.98 -8.79
C ASP A 88 -9.18 -13.55 -8.32
N PRO A 89 -8.25 -12.83 -9.01
CA PRO A 89 -7.66 -13.14 -10.32
C PRO A 89 -6.41 -14.05 -10.27
N TYR A 90 -6.19 -14.76 -9.17
CA TYR A 90 -5.14 -15.77 -8.93
C TYR A 90 -3.72 -15.25 -8.76
N TYR A 91 -3.54 -13.93 -8.80
CA TYR A 91 -2.32 -13.27 -8.40
C TYR A 91 -2.62 -11.99 -7.61
N GLU A 92 -1.62 -11.51 -6.88
CA GLU A 92 -1.57 -10.23 -6.19
C GLU A 92 -0.24 -9.51 -6.51
N LEU A 93 -0.27 -8.20 -6.67
CA LEU A 93 0.91 -7.36 -6.78
C LEU A 93 1.27 -6.85 -5.38
N LYS A 94 2.49 -7.16 -4.94
CA LYS A 94 3.02 -6.65 -3.67
C LYS A 94 4.15 -5.69 -3.91
N LEU A 95 4.07 -4.53 -3.28
CA LEU A 95 5.15 -3.56 -3.26
C LEU A 95 6.43 -4.20 -2.70
N ASN A 96 7.52 -4.07 -3.44
CA ASN A 96 8.81 -4.62 -3.03
C ASN A 96 9.29 -3.88 -1.78
N ASN A 97 9.75 -4.63 -0.78
CA ASN A 97 10.32 -4.04 0.42
C ASN A 97 11.74 -3.52 0.17
N THR A 98 11.84 -2.32 -0.40
CA THR A 98 13.11 -1.61 -0.65
C THR A 98 13.11 -0.27 0.10
N SER A 99 14.30 0.33 0.26
CA SER A 99 14.44 1.65 0.88
C SER A 99 13.63 2.73 0.18
N GLU A 100 13.51 2.66 -1.14
CA GLU A 100 12.78 3.62 -1.96
C GLU A 100 11.27 3.56 -1.73
N ASN A 101 10.75 2.37 -1.40
CA ASN A 101 9.33 2.13 -1.16
C ASN A 101 8.95 2.21 0.34
N ALA A 102 9.91 2.48 1.24
CA ALA A 102 9.73 2.30 2.68
C ALA A 102 8.58 3.15 3.24
N ASP A 103 8.48 4.41 2.83
CA ASP A 103 7.42 5.30 3.28
C ASP A 103 6.05 4.88 2.77
N ASP A 104 5.96 4.38 1.53
CA ASP A 104 4.69 3.99 0.91
C ASP A 104 4.17 2.70 1.59
N ILE A 105 5.09 1.78 1.94
CA ILE A 105 4.78 0.62 2.78
C ILE A 105 4.29 1.07 4.17
N ILE A 106 4.96 2.04 4.81
CA ILE A 106 4.55 2.57 6.11
C ILE A 106 3.15 3.20 6.02
N MET A 107 2.90 3.99 4.97
CA MET A 107 1.63 4.65 4.72
C MET A 107 0.50 3.63 4.56
N GLN A 108 0.65 2.63 3.68
CA GLN A 108 -0.42 1.64 3.46
C GLN A 108 -0.72 0.80 4.70
N LYS A 109 0.30 0.43 5.47
CA LYS A 109 0.10 -0.27 6.75
C LYS A 109 -0.65 0.59 7.76
N ALA A 110 -0.31 1.87 7.83
CA ALA A 110 -0.99 2.84 8.68
C ALA A 110 -2.44 3.03 8.24
N GLU A 111 -2.70 3.22 6.95
CA GLU A 111 -4.04 3.38 6.39
C GLU A 111 -4.93 2.17 6.69
N ALA A 112 -4.46 0.96 6.41
CA ALA A 112 -5.19 -0.27 6.69
C ALA A 112 -5.56 -0.39 8.18
N GLN A 113 -4.67 0.01 9.08
CA GLN A 113 -4.95 0.01 10.51
C GLN A 113 -5.95 1.09 10.91
N LEU A 114 -5.85 2.29 10.35
CA LEU A 114 -6.76 3.40 10.61
C LEU A 114 -8.19 3.11 10.10
N LEU A 115 -8.32 2.46 8.94
CA LEU A 115 -9.60 1.93 8.43
C LEU A 115 -10.22 0.93 9.40
N GLN A 116 -9.43 0.03 9.99
CA GLN A 116 -9.92 -0.91 11.01
C GLN A 116 -10.40 -0.21 12.29
N MET A 117 -9.96 1.03 12.55
CA MET A 117 -10.44 1.86 13.65
C MET A 117 -11.73 2.62 13.30
N GLY A 118 -12.30 2.41 12.11
CA GLY A 118 -13.57 2.99 11.68
C GLY A 118 -13.44 4.34 10.96
N MET A 119 -12.23 4.72 10.54
CA MET A 119 -12.03 5.86 9.64
C MET A 119 -12.58 5.56 8.24
N ASP A 120 -13.07 6.59 7.56
CA ASP A 120 -13.32 6.49 6.13
C ASP A 120 -11.98 6.52 5.34
N ASN A 121 -12.04 6.22 4.04
CA ASN A 121 -10.84 6.16 3.20
C ASN A 121 -10.10 7.50 3.13
N ALA A 122 -10.81 8.64 3.14
CA ALA A 122 -10.17 9.94 3.03
C ALA A 122 -9.40 10.28 4.33
N ASP A 123 -10.06 10.11 5.47
CA ASP A 123 -9.44 10.34 6.78
C ASP A 123 -8.26 9.40 7.02
N ALA A 124 -8.44 8.11 6.70
CA ALA A 124 -7.39 7.10 6.87
C ALA A 124 -6.18 7.41 5.97
N SER A 125 -6.40 7.75 4.70
CA SER A 125 -5.34 8.07 3.75
C SER A 125 -4.57 9.33 4.14
N ASN A 126 -5.27 10.42 4.50
CA ASN A 126 -4.62 11.67 4.91
C ASN A 126 -3.82 11.50 6.21
N ALA A 127 -4.37 10.78 7.20
CA ALA A 127 -3.68 10.49 8.45
C ALA A 127 -2.47 9.55 8.24
N ALA A 128 -2.59 8.55 7.38
CA ALA A 128 -1.49 7.66 7.01
C ALA A 128 -0.36 8.41 6.29
N TYR A 129 -0.70 9.30 5.36
CA TYR A 129 0.27 10.17 4.69
C TYR A 129 1.02 11.03 5.71
N ALA A 130 0.29 11.70 6.63
CA ALA A 130 0.92 12.53 7.65
C ALA A 130 1.80 11.71 8.60
N TYR A 131 1.40 10.49 8.94
CA TYR A 131 2.20 9.56 9.75
C TYR A 131 3.52 9.20 9.07
N ALA A 132 3.48 8.85 7.78
CA ALA A 132 4.65 8.39 7.04
C ALA A 132 5.57 9.55 6.60
N LYS A 133 5.00 10.61 6.03
CA LYS A 133 5.73 11.67 5.33
C LYS A 133 5.87 12.98 6.12
N SER A 134 5.05 13.19 7.15
CA SER A 134 5.02 14.45 7.93
C SER A 134 4.79 14.23 9.43
N PRO A 135 5.59 13.35 10.08
CA PRO A 135 5.30 12.83 11.44
C PRO A 135 5.28 13.91 12.52
N ASP A 136 5.95 15.05 12.31
CA ASP A 136 6.03 16.14 13.29
C ASP A 136 4.81 17.07 13.32
N THR A 137 3.92 16.96 12.33
CA THR A 137 2.67 17.74 12.26
C THR A 137 1.68 17.30 13.33
N ALA A 138 0.66 18.11 13.60
CA ALA A 138 -0.41 17.73 14.53
C ALA A 138 -1.12 16.44 14.07
N CYS A 139 -1.40 16.32 12.77
CA CYS A 139 -1.96 15.11 12.18
C CYS A 139 -1.00 13.92 12.33
N GLY A 140 0.27 14.05 11.94
CA GLY A 140 1.25 12.96 12.06
C GLY A 140 1.39 12.42 13.50
N LYS A 141 1.39 13.31 14.49
CA LYS A 141 1.42 12.93 15.92
C LYS A 141 0.14 12.24 16.38
N MET A 142 -1.03 12.70 15.93
CA MET A 142 -2.30 12.04 16.27
C MET A 142 -2.43 10.69 15.58
N ALA A 143 -2.04 10.59 14.31
CA ALA A 143 -2.02 9.33 13.57
C ALA A 143 -1.12 8.30 14.25
N ALA A 144 0.08 8.72 14.68
CA ALA A 144 0.98 7.86 15.45
C ALA A 144 0.34 7.37 16.78
N ARG A 145 -0.40 8.23 17.49
CA ARG A 145 -1.12 7.82 18.71
C ARG A 145 -2.24 6.84 18.40
N ALA A 146 -3.05 7.12 17.38
CA ALA A 146 -4.15 6.25 16.95
C ALA A 146 -3.63 4.86 16.55
N ILE A 147 -2.57 4.79 15.74
CA ILE A 147 -1.88 3.55 15.35
C ILE A 147 -1.32 2.79 16.56
N ASN A 148 -0.94 3.48 17.64
CA ASN A 148 -0.54 2.82 18.89
C ASN A 148 -1.74 2.42 19.79
N GLY A 149 -2.97 2.51 19.29
CA GLY A 149 -4.20 2.06 19.95
C GLY A 149 -4.95 3.13 20.74
N ASP A 150 -4.56 4.41 20.64
CA ASP A 150 -5.26 5.51 21.32
C ASP A 150 -6.56 5.88 20.59
N GLN A 151 -7.68 5.35 21.06
CA GLN A 151 -9.01 5.60 20.50
C GLN A 151 -9.44 7.08 20.56
N SER A 152 -8.90 7.85 21.51
CA SER A 152 -9.19 9.29 21.58
C SER A 152 -8.52 10.06 20.45
N ALA A 153 -7.32 9.64 20.04
CA ALA A 153 -6.64 10.21 18.89
C ALA A 153 -7.36 9.86 17.58
N ALA A 154 -7.84 8.62 17.44
CA ALA A 154 -8.64 8.22 16.28
C ALA A 154 -9.94 9.04 16.16
N SER A 155 -10.64 9.24 17.29
CA SER A 155 -11.86 10.06 17.33
C SER A 155 -11.61 11.52 16.95
N LEU A 156 -10.46 12.07 17.34
CA LEU A 156 -10.07 13.44 16.99
C LEU A 156 -9.74 13.60 15.51
N ILE A 157 -9.09 12.61 14.89
CA ILE A 157 -8.86 12.58 13.44
C ILE A 157 -10.20 12.60 12.69
N LEU A 158 -11.11 11.70 13.05
CA LEU A 158 -12.47 11.58 12.49
C LEU A 158 -13.32 12.86 12.59
N SER A 159 -13.05 13.71 13.59
CA SER A 159 -13.76 14.97 13.73
C SER A 159 -13.35 16.04 12.70
N GLY A 160 -12.43 15.74 11.79
CA GLY A 160 -12.01 16.60 10.67
C GLY A 160 -11.17 17.81 11.07
N GLY A 161 -10.81 17.95 12.35
CA GLY A 161 -10.16 19.17 12.87
C GLY A 161 -8.62 19.16 12.83
N ILE A 162 -7.99 18.01 12.58
CA ILE A 162 -6.54 17.83 12.78
C ILE A 162 -5.82 17.35 11.52
N CYS A 163 -6.44 16.47 10.74
CA CYS A 163 -5.93 15.96 9.48
C CYS A 163 -6.72 16.61 8.35
N PRO A 164 -6.13 17.56 7.60
CA PRO A 164 -6.77 18.14 6.42
C PRO A 164 -6.81 17.14 5.26
#